data_AF-A0ABD1CWN6-F1
#
_entry.id   AF-A0ABD1CWN6-F1
#
_cell.length_a   1.000
_cell.length_b   1.000
_cell.length_c   1.000
_cell.angle_alpha   90.00
_cell.angle_beta   90.00
_cell.angle_gamma   90.00
#
_symmetry.space_group_name_H-M   'P 1'
#
loop_
_entity.id
_entity.type
_entity.pdbx_description
1 polymer ?
#
loop_
_entity_poly.entity_id
_entity_poly.type
_entity_poly.pdbx_seq_one_letter_code
_entity_poly.pdbx_strand_id
1 'polypeptide(L)'
;MPSGSAVNKDLLDERSKCTFDKDEFTLWWVGGKEKLDAKRDREHFCMNQPEFRDSVPLHFASHQEVYEETIRKATAIFSKTRELLKKQGYDANNFV
;
A
#
# COMPACT_ATOMS: atom_id res chain seq x y z
N MET A 1 1.06 -6.85 -19.34
CA MET A 1 1.71 -6.61 -18.04
C MET A 1 3.15 -7.07 -18.21
N PRO A 2 4.18 -6.21 -18.16
CA PRO A 2 5.54 -6.73 -18.20
C PRO A 2 5.83 -7.41 -16.87
N SER A 3 5.74 -8.73 -16.86
CA SER A 3 6.50 -9.60 -15.97
C SER A 3 7.98 -9.38 -16.28
N GLY A 4 8.64 -8.50 -15.53
CA GLY A 4 10.01 -8.06 -15.78
C GLY A 4 10.79 -7.91 -14.47
N SER A 5 11.15 -9.05 -13.88
CA SER A 5 11.97 -9.24 -12.67
C SER A 5 13.44 -8.78 -12.84
N ALA A 6 13.71 -7.76 -13.65
CA ALA A 6 15.04 -7.23 -13.83
C ALA A 6 15.21 -5.98 -12.96
N VAL A 7 15.81 -6.16 -11.78
CA VAL A 7 16.25 -5.03 -10.95
C VAL A 7 17.42 -4.35 -11.68
N ASN A 8 17.47 -3.02 -11.66
CA ASN A 8 18.61 -2.27 -12.19
C ASN A 8 19.92 -2.76 -11.51
N LYS A 9 20.97 -2.99 -12.31
CA LYS A 9 22.27 -3.49 -11.83
C LYS A 9 22.88 -2.60 -10.75
N ASP A 10 22.82 -1.28 -10.91
CA ASP A 10 23.36 -0.35 -9.92
C ASP A 10 22.62 -0.49 -8.58
N LEU A 11 21.29 -0.66 -8.63
CA LEU A 11 20.50 -0.91 -7.41
C LEU A 11 20.81 -2.27 -6.78
N LEU A 12 21.12 -3.28 -7.59
CA LEU A 12 21.52 -4.60 -7.11
C LEU A 12 22.88 -4.53 -6.40
N ASP A 13 23.84 -3.82 -7.01
CA ASP A 13 25.18 -3.63 -6.47
C ASP A 13 25.13 -2.87 -5.15
N GLU A 14 24.33 -1.81 -5.05
CA GLU A 14 24.11 -1.09 -3.78
C GLU A 14 23.45 -1.97 -2.72
N ARG A 15 22.44 -2.78 -3.09
CA ARG A 15 21.80 -3.73 -2.16
C ARG A 15 22.76 -4.81 -1.65
N SER A 16 23.72 -5.23 -2.47
CA SER A 16 24.70 -6.26 -2.14
C SER A 16 25.74 -5.83 -1.09
N LYS A 17 25.98 -4.51 -0.98
CA LYS A 17 26.91 -3.93 0.00
C LYS A 17 26.32 -3.85 1.41
N CYS A 18 25.04 -4.21 1.58
CA CYS A 18 24.36 -4.18 2.88
C CYS A 18 25.01 -5.17 3.87
N THR A 19 25.41 -4.68 5.04
CA THR A 19 26.14 -5.47 6.07
C THR A 19 25.24 -6.09 7.14
N PHE A 20 23.94 -5.78 7.12
CA PHE A 20 22.96 -6.27 8.09
C PHE A 20 21.79 -6.97 7.39
N ASP A 21 21.05 -7.78 8.15
CA ASP A 21 19.83 -8.42 7.63
C ASP A 21 18.67 -7.40 7.58
N LYS A 22 18.23 -7.11 6.35
CA LYS A 22 17.09 -6.23 6.07
C LYS A 22 15.79 -6.72 6.69
N ASP A 23 15.59 -8.04 6.76
CA ASP A 23 14.33 -8.63 7.23
C ASP A 23 14.27 -8.55 8.75
N GLU A 24 15.39 -8.78 9.44
CA GLU A 24 15.55 -8.53 10.87
C GLU A 24 15.34 -7.04 11.20
N PHE A 25 15.99 -6.14 10.46
CA PHE A 25 15.82 -4.71 10.66
C PHE A 25 14.36 -4.28 10.44
N THR A 26 13.69 -4.82 9.43
CA THR A 26 12.28 -4.53 9.15
C THR A 26 11.37 -5.00 10.29
N LEU A 27 11.63 -6.20 10.82
CA LEU A 27 10.91 -6.75 11.97
C LEU A 27 11.06 -5.83 13.20
N TRP A 28 12.30 -5.42 13.49
CA TRP A 28 12.61 -4.50 14.57
C TRP A 28 11.92 -3.14 14.37
N TRP A 29 12.03 -2.56 13.17
CA TRP A 29 11.49 -1.23 12.84
C TRP A 29 9.97 -1.15 12.97
N VAL A 30 9.25 -2.16 12.49
CA VAL A 30 7.78 -2.20 12.57
C VAL A 30 7.31 -2.57 13.98
N GLY A 31 8.19 -3.12 14.81
CA GLY A 31 7.91 -3.47 16.20
C GLY A 31 7.26 -4.84 16.36
N GLY A 32 7.66 -5.81 15.53
CA GLY A 32 7.31 -7.22 15.66
C GLY A 32 6.65 -7.85 14.44
N LYS A 33 6.61 -9.20 14.43
CA LYS A 33 6.12 -10.00 13.30
C LYS A 33 4.65 -9.74 12.98
N GLU A 34 3.80 -9.74 13.99
CA GLU A 34 2.35 -9.55 13.82
C GLU A 34 2.02 -8.21 13.15
N LYS A 35 2.68 -7.12 13.58
CA LYS A 35 2.50 -5.79 12.99
C LYS A 35 3.03 -5.71 11.56
N LEU A 36 4.13 -6.41 11.27
CA LEU A 36 4.69 -6.49 9.93
C LEU A 36 3.77 -7.27 8.99
N ASP A 37 3.23 -8.40 9.43
CA ASP A 37 2.28 -9.21 8.65
C ASP A 37 1.00 -8.41 8.40
N ALA A 38 0.41 -7.80 9.43
CA ALA A 38 -0.77 -6.94 9.28
C ALA A 38 -0.52 -5.70 8.40
N LYS A 39 0.71 -5.17 8.36
CA LYS A 39 1.09 -4.09 7.43
C LYS A 39 1.12 -4.62 5.99
N ARG A 40 1.80 -5.75 5.76
CA ARG A 40 1.92 -6.38 4.43
C ARG A 40 0.56 -6.77 3.86
N ASP A 41 -0.33 -7.31 4.70
CA ASP A 41 -1.69 -7.68 4.29
C ASP A 41 -2.49 -6.46 3.82
N ARG A 42 -2.38 -5.33 4.54
CA ARG A 42 -3.02 -4.07 4.15
C ARG A 42 -2.42 -3.48 2.88
N GLU A 43 -1.10 -3.50 2.74
CA GLU A 43 -0.42 -3.04 1.52
C GLU A 43 -0.85 -3.87 0.30
N HIS A 44 -0.86 -5.19 0.44
CA HIS A 44 -1.31 -6.10 -0.59
C HIS A 44 -2.79 -5.90 -0.94
N PHE A 45 -3.66 -5.69 0.06
CA PHE A 45 -5.05 -5.35 -0.16
C PHE A 45 -5.19 -4.08 -1.01
N CYS A 46 -4.47 -3.01 -0.66
CA CYS A 46 -4.51 -1.74 -1.38
C CYS A 46 -3.93 -1.85 -2.80
N MET A 47 -2.77 -2.48 -2.99
CA MET A 47 -2.11 -2.56 -4.31
C MET A 47 -2.92 -3.37 -5.35
N ASN A 48 -3.76 -4.28 -4.88
CA ASN A 48 -4.60 -5.11 -5.75
C ASN A 48 -5.93 -4.46 -6.13
N GLN A 49 -6.32 -3.34 -5.51
CA GLN A 49 -7.54 -2.62 -5.90
C GLN A 49 -7.26 -1.74 -7.14
N PRO A 50 -7.95 -1.97 -8.28
CA PRO A 50 -7.79 -1.11 -9.45
C PRO A 50 -8.20 0.34 -9.18
N GLU A 51 -9.12 0.57 -8.25
CA GLU A 51 -9.65 1.90 -7.92
C GLU A 51 -8.60 2.83 -7.28
N PHE A 52 -7.52 2.28 -6.72
CA PHE A 52 -6.44 3.06 -6.12
C PHE A 52 -5.31 3.39 -7.09
N ARG A 53 -5.35 2.84 -8.31
CA ARG A 53 -4.36 3.14 -9.34
C ARG A 53 -4.63 4.52 -9.93
N ASP A 54 -3.54 5.22 -10.17
CA ASP A 54 -3.56 6.47 -10.93
C ASP A 54 -3.65 6.16 -12.42
N SER A 55 -4.60 6.81 -13.11
CA SER A 55 -4.70 6.76 -14.57
C SER A 55 -3.53 7.48 -15.23
N VAL A 56 -3.13 8.60 -14.63
CA VAL A 56 -2.01 9.44 -15.02
C VAL A 56 -1.22 9.76 -13.75
N PRO A 57 0.12 9.75 -13.79
CA PRO A 57 0.91 10.20 -12.65
C PRO A 57 0.47 11.59 -12.18
N LEU A 58 0.19 11.74 -10.88
CA LEU A 58 -0.35 12.96 -10.26
C LEU A 58 0.47 14.22 -10.54
N HIS A 59 1.75 14.11 -10.88
CA HIS A 59 2.60 15.25 -11.22
C HIS A 59 2.34 15.83 -12.62
N PHE A 60 1.59 15.14 -13.47
CA PHE A 60 1.10 15.68 -14.74
C PHE A 60 -0.30 16.28 -14.64
N ALA A 61 -0.97 16.10 -13.49
CA ALA A 61 -2.30 16.63 -13.25
C ALA A 61 -2.24 18.11 -12.85
N SER A 62 -3.21 18.89 -13.31
CA SER A 62 -3.48 20.23 -12.81
C SER A 62 -3.93 20.19 -11.34
N HIS A 63 -3.89 21.33 -10.66
CA HIS A 63 -4.32 21.41 -9.25
C HIS A 63 -5.76 20.93 -9.04
N GLN A 64 -6.66 21.24 -9.98
CA GLN A 64 -8.04 20.78 -9.95
C GLN A 64 -8.12 19.26 -10.08
N GLU A 65 -7.43 18.68 -11.05
CA GLU A 65 -7.42 17.24 -11.28
C GLU A 65 -6.81 16.48 -10.08
N VAL A 66 -5.76 17.03 -9.45
CA VAL A 66 -5.21 16.48 -8.19
C VAL A 66 -6.26 16.46 -7.09
N TYR A 67 -7.04 17.53 -6.95
CA TYR A 67 -8.12 17.60 -5.97
C TYR A 67 -9.19 16.52 -6.26
N GLU A 68 -9.68 16.46 -7.49
CA GLU A 68 -10.69 15.49 -7.92
C GLU A 68 -10.23 14.04 -7.71
N GLU A 69 -9.01 13.72 -8.12
CA GLU A 69 -8.42 12.39 -7.93
C GLU A 69 -8.22 12.04 -6.44
N THR A 70 -7.86 13.02 -5.62
CA THR A 70 -7.73 12.82 -4.17
C THR A 70 -9.08 12.49 -3.53
N ILE A 71 -10.15 13.22 -3.90
CA ILE A 71 -11.50 12.96 -3.39
C ILE A 71 -12.03 11.61 -3.89
N ARG A 72 -11.79 11.27 -5.17
CA ARG A 72 -12.15 9.97 -5.76
C ARG A 72 -11.46 8.81 -5.02
N LYS A 73 -10.15 8.92 -4.76
CA LYS A 73 -9.41 7.90 -4.00
C LYS A 73 -9.89 7.80 -2.55
N ALA A 74 -10.11 8.94 -1.88
CA ALA A 74 -10.57 8.95 -0.50
C ALA A 74 -11.92 8.21 -0.34
N THR A 75 -12.89 8.51 -1.22
CA THR A 75 -14.21 7.85 -1.19
C THR A 75 -14.10 6.34 -1.46
N ALA A 76 -13.26 5.92 -2.40
CA ALA A 76 -12.98 4.50 -2.65
C ALA A 76 -12.33 3.82 -1.42
N ILE A 77 -11.35 4.46 -0.78
CA ILE A 77 -10.68 3.95 0.43
C ILE A 77 -11.70 3.74 1.55
N PHE A 78 -12.57 4.72 1.81
CA PHE A 78 -13.62 4.60 2.83
C PHE A 78 -14.55 3.42 2.54
N SER A 79 -15.01 3.28 1.29
CA SER A 79 -15.90 2.17 0.90
C SER A 79 -15.24 0.81 1.14
N LYS A 80 -14.02 0.61 0.63
CA LYS A 80 -13.26 -0.64 0.77
C LYS A 80 -12.87 -0.95 2.22
N THR A 81 -12.57 0.08 3.01
CA THR A 81 -12.28 -0.08 4.44
C THR A 81 -13.51 -0.59 5.19
N ARG A 82 -14.71 -0.08 4.87
CA ARG A 82 -15.96 -0.60 5.45
C ARG A 82 -16.19 -2.07 5.09
N GLU A 83 -15.91 -2.47 3.85
CA GLU A 83 -15.99 -3.88 3.44
C GLU A 83 -14.99 -4.76 4.22
N LEU A 84 -13.75 -4.29 4.38
CA LEU A 84 -12.71 -4.98 5.14
C LEU A 84 -13.12 -5.17 6.60
N LEU A 85 -13.60 -4.10 7.24
CA LEU A 85 -14.08 -4.14 8.63
C LEU A 85 -15.25 -5.11 8.80
N LYS A 86 -16.23 -5.09 7.89
CA LYS A 86 -17.34 -6.06 7.90
C LYS A 86 -16.85 -7.51 7.79
N LYS A 87 -15.87 -7.79 6.93
CA LYS A 87 -15.26 -9.13 6.81
C LYS A 87 -14.53 -9.56 8.09
N GLN A 88 -14.00 -8.60 8.85
CA GLN A 88 -13.37 -8.83 10.15
C GLN A 88 -14.39 -8.91 11.30
N GLY A 89 -15.70 -8.88 11.01
CA GLY A 89 -16.76 -8.98 12.00
C GLY A 89 -17.09 -7.67 12.72
N TYR A 90 -16.54 -6.54 12.27
CA TYR A 90 -16.92 -5.22 12.79
C TYR A 90 -18.25 -4.79 12.17
N ASP A 91 -19.30 -4.71 12.99
CA ASP A 91 -20.57 -4.09 12.62
C ASP A 91 -20.66 -2.68 13.20
N ALA A 92 -20.75 -1.69 12.32
CA ALA A 92 -20.92 -0.29 12.72
C ALA A 92 -22.27 -0.03 13.43
N ASN A 93 -23.25 -0.93 13.26
CA ASN A 93 -24.54 -0.84 13.95
C ASN A 93 -24.48 -1.30 15.42
N ASN A 94 -23.38 -1.91 15.88
CA ASN A 94 -23.23 -2.32 17.28
C ASN A 94 -22.89 -1.15 18.24
N PHE A 95 -22.71 0.07 17.70
CA PHE A 95 -22.34 1.27 18.47
C PHE A 95 -23.42 2.37 18.43
N VAL A 96 -24.64 2.05 17.96
CA VAL A 96 -25.81 2.94 17.94
C VAL A 96 -26.93 2.33 18.77
#